data_AF-A0A3M6B4X9-F1
#
_entry.id   AF-A0A3M6B4X9-F1
#
_cell.length_a   1.000
_cell.length_b   1.000
_cell.length_c   1.000
_cell.angle_alpha   90.00
_cell.angle_beta   90.00
_cell.angle_gamma   90.00
#
_symmetry.space_group_name_H-M   'P 1'
#
loop_
_entity.id
_entity.type
_entity.pdbx_description
1 polymer ?
#
loop_
_entity_poly.entity_id
_entity_poly.type
_entity_poly.pdbx_seq_one_letter_code
_entity_poly.pdbx_strand_id
1 'polypeptide(L)'
;MTKLRQTTKYPLVLQAANDYLTVPSSSNLKAFFHALKSNPETSAYRRDLLYRFFSVIKIHIDGQVATLVEAGVLYQREMRHSGRPINHRKLIGTTLLVKGLEYDHAVILHADSLDAKDLYVAMTRGAKSLTIIGTCRHLPVF
;
A
#
# COMPACT_ATOMS: atom_id res chain seq x y z
N MET A 1 -17.93 -14.60 25.86
CA MET A 1 -18.29 -14.54 24.43
C MET A 1 -19.62 -13.83 24.28
N THR A 2 -19.74 -12.96 23.29
CA THR A 2 -20.98 -12.19 23.07
C THR A 2 -21.91 -13.01 22.18
N LYS A 3 -23.15 -13.24 22.63
CA LYS A 3 -24.14 -13.99 21.85
C LYS A 3 -24.57 -13.20 20.61
N LEU A 4 -24.60 -13.87 19.46
CA LEU A 4 -25.25 -13.37 18.25
C LEU A 4 -26.73 -13.13 18.54
N ARG A 5 -27.21 -11.93 18.21
CA ARG A 5 -28.63 -11.57 18.28
C ARG A 5 -29.12 -11.37 16.85
N GLN A 6 -30.44 -11.52 16.62
CA GLN A 6 -31.03 -11.22 15.32
C GLN A 6 -30.77 -9.76 14.88
N THR A 7 -30.54 -8.84 15.82
CA THR A 7 -30.22 -7.43 15.57
C THR A 7 -28.74 -7.14 15.35
N THR A 8 -27.86 -8.15 15.34
CA THR A 8 -26.43 -7.94 15.13
C THR A 8 -26.19 -7.53 13.68
N LYS A 9 -25.77 -6.27 13.49
CA LYS A 9 -25.53 -5.67 12.15
C LYS A 9 -24.50 -6.43 11.31
N TYR A 10 -23.42 -6.91 11.94
CA TYR A 10 -22.33 -7.64 11.27
C TYR A 10 -22.06 -8.99 11.95
N PRO A 11 -22.88 -10.02 11.68
CA PRO A 11 -22.78 -11.29 12.39
C PRO A 11 -21.46 -12.02 12.10
N LEU A 12 -20.93 -11.92 10.88
CA LEU A 12 -19.65 -12.53 10.51
C LEU A 12 -18.45 -11.94 11.25
N VAL A 13 -18.43 -10.61 11.44
CA VAL A 13 -17.37 -9.94 12.20
C VAL A 13 -17.43 -10.36 13.66
N LEU A 14 -18.63 -10.41 14.24
CA LEU A 14 -18.83 -10.85 15.62
C LEU A 14 -18.40 -12.32 15.81
N GLN A 15 -18.76 -13.20 14.86
CA GLN A 15 -18.38 -14.60 14.91
C GLN A 15 -16.86 -14.76 14.85
N ALA A 16 -16.19 -14.11 13.90
CA ALA A 16 -14.74 -14.19 13.78
C ALA A 16 -14.00 -13.62 15.01
N ALA A 17 -14.54 -12.55 15.62
CA ALA A 17 -14.02 -12.03 16.88
C ALA A 17 -14.16 -13.04 18.02
N ASN A 18 -15.33 -13.67 18.11
CA ASN A 18 -15.62 -14.72 19.08
C ASN A 18 -14.66 -15.93 18.90
N ASP A 19 -14.45 -16.39 17.67
CA ASP A 19 -13.55 -17.51 17.34
C ASP A 19 -12.10 -17.21 17.75
N TYR A 20 -11.66 -15.95 17.62
CA TYR A 20 -10.34 -15.53 18.11
C TYR A 20 -10.27 -15.47 19.64
N LEU A 21 -11.33 -15.03 20.32
CA LEU A 21 -11.38 -14.98 21.78
C LEU A 21 -11.42 -16.37 22.43
N THR A 22 -12.00 -17.38 21.77
CA THR A 22 -11.96 -18.76 22.26
C THR A 22 -10.63 -19.43 21.99
N VAL A 23 -10.11 -19.26 20.78
CA VAL A 23 -8.85 -19.86 20.35
C VAL A 23 -7.99 -18.75 19.75
N PRO A 24 -7.08 -18.15 20.53
CA PRO A 24 -6.22 -17.05 20.09
C PRO A 24 -5.09 -17.56 19.20
N SER A 25 -5.45 -18.03 18.00
CA SER A 25 -4.53 -18.49 16.97
C SER A 25 -4.34 -17.43 15.89
N SER A 26 -3.20 -17.48 15.20
CA SER A 26 -2.95 -16.59 14.06
C SER A 26 -3.91 -16.80 12.90
N SER A 27 -4.42 -18.02 12.70
CA SER A 27 -5.47 -18.31 11.72
C SER A 27 -6.76 -17.58 12.04
N ASN A 28 -7.20 -17.62 13.31
CA ASN A 28 -8.41 -16.91 13.75
C ASN A 28 -8.21 -15.38 13.73
N LEU A 29 -7.01 -14.90 14.08
CA LEU A 29 -6.67 -13.49 13.99
C LEU A 29 -6.74 -12.99 12.54
N LYS A 30 -6.21 -13.76 11.58
CA LYS A 30 -6.30 -13.47 10.15
C LYS A 30 -7.74 -13.41 9.69
N ALA A 31 -8.57 -14.39 10.07
CA ALA A 31 -9.98 -14.45 9.71
C ALA A 31 -10.74 -13.23 10.25
N PHE A 32 -10.48 -12.84 11.50
CA PHE A 32 -11.09 -11.66 12.11
C PHE A 32 -10.72 -10.36 11.38
N PHE A 33 -9.44 -10.12 11.12
CA PHE A 33 -9.01 -8.93 10.37
C PHE A 33 -9.50 -8.94 8.92
N HIS A 34 -9.65 -10.11 8.31
CA HIS A 34 -10.27 -10.23 6.99
C HIS A 34 -11.75 -9.85 7.03
N ALA A 35 -12.51 -10.33 8.02
CA ALA A 35 -13.91 -9.96 8.20
C ALA A 35 -14.07 -8.44 8.45
N LEU A 36 -13.18 -7.83 9.23
CA LEU A 36 -13.12 -6.38 9.41
C LEU A 36 -12.81 -5.64 8.12
N LYS A 37 -11.93 -6.16 7.27
CA LYS A 37 -11.60 -5.53 5.97
C LYS A 37 -12.74 -5.63 4.95
N SER A 38 -13.49 -6.74 4.97
CA SER A 38 -14.60 -7.00 4.04
C SER A 38 -15.90 -6.29 4.41
N ASN A 39 -16.00 -5.72 5.61
CA ASN A 39 -17.20 -5.01 6.04
C ASN A 39 -17.33 -3.65 5.29
N PRO A 40 -18.49 -3.34 4.69
CA PRO A 40 -18.67 -2.12 3.89
C PRO A 40 -18.56 -0.81 4.68
N GLU A 41 -18.80 -0.82 6.00
CA GLU A 41 -18.68 0.39 6.83
C GLU A 41 -17.27 0.62 7.39
N THR A 42 -16.33 -0.27 7.08
CA THR A 42 -14.94 -0.17 7.53
C THR A 42 -14.02 0.01 6.33
N SER A 43 -13.00 0.85 6.51
CA SER A 43 -11.96 1.05 5.50
C SER A 43 -10.59 1.02 6.15
N ALA A 44 -9.65 0.36 5.49
CA ALA A 44 -8.27 0.30 5.94
C ALA A 44 -7.56 1.63 5.62
N TYR A 45 -7.45 2.52 6.61
CA TYR A 45 -6.76 3.81 6.46
C TYR A 45 -5.32 3.66 5.92
N ARG A 46 -4.54 2.73 6.50
CA ARG A 46 -3.19 2.39 6.03
C ARG A 46 -3.15 0.99 5.42
N ARG A 47 -3.65 0.87 4.20
CA ARG A 47 -3.69 -0.41 3.44
C ARG A 47 -2.36 -1.14 3.45
N ASP A 48 -1.26 -0.42 3.23
CA ASP A 48 0.10 -0.98 3.21
C ASP A 48 0.44 -1.71 4.53
N LEU A 49 0.16 -1.08 5.68
CA LEU A 49 0.40 -1.67 6.99
C LEU A 49 -0.46 -2.92 7.23
N LEU A 50 -1.73 -2.89 6.83
CA LEU A 50 -2.62 -4.03 6.95
C LEU A 50 -2.14 -5.23 6.11
N TYR A 51 -1.68 -5.00 4.88
CA TYR A 51 -1.14 -6.08 4.05
C TYR A 51 0.18 -6.62 4.59
N ARG A 52 1.06 -5.77 5.13
CA ARG A 52 2.27 -6.23 5.84
C ARG A 52 1.91 -7.12 7.03
N PHE A 53 0.90 -6.73 7.80
CA PHE A 53 0.40 -7.52 8.92
C PHE A 53 -0.13 -8.88 8.47
N PHE A 54 -0.88 -8.95 7.36
CA PHE A 54 -1.30 -10.22 6.80
C PHE A 54 -0.13 -11.11 6.34
N SER A 55 0.93 -10.52 5.78
CA SER A 55 2.15 -11.26 5.42
C SER A 55 2.85 -11.84 6.66
N VAL A 56 2.97 -11.06 7.74
CA VAL A 56 3.52 -11.53 9.02
C VAL A 56 2.69 -12.68 9.59
N ILE A 57 1.36 -12.53 9.61
CA ILE A 57 0.47 -13.61 10.06
C ILE A 57 0.64 -14.86 9.18
N LYS A 58 0.79 -14.70 7.86
CA LYS A 58 1.00 -15.84 6.95
C LYS A 58 2.30 -16.59 7.27
N ILE A 59 3.42 -15.91 7.48
CA ILE A 59 4.69 -16.52 7.88
C ILE A 59 4.52 -17.40 9.12
N HIS A 60 3.79 -16.89 10.12
CA HIS A 60 3.53 -17.64 11.35
C HIS A 60 2.56 -18.82 11.14
N ILE A 61 1.50 -18.65 10.35
CA ILE A 61 0.57 -19.76 10.00
C ILE A 61 1.28 -20.87 9.24
N ASP A 62 2.19 -20.51 8.32
CA ASP A 62 2.96 -21.46 7.52
C ASP A 62 4.03 -22.21 8.36
N GLY A 63 4.16 -21.88 9.65
CA GLY A 63 5.05 -22.59 10.59
C GLY A 63 6.54 -22.31 10.40
N GLN A 64 6.90 -21.21 9.72
CA GLN A 64 8.30 -20.87 9.47
C GLN A 64 9.07 -20.49 10.74
N VAL A 65 8.35 -20.07 11.78
CA VAL A 65 8.87 -19.56 13.06
C VAL A 65 7.89 -19.90 14.18
N ALA A 66 8.36 -19.89 15.43
CA ALA A 66 7.58 -20.35 16.58
C ALA A 66 6.62 -19.30 17.12
N THR A 67 6.91 -18.01 16.94
CA THR A 67 6.09 -16.92 17.47
C THR A 67 5.73 -15.87 16.43
N LEU A 68 4.62 -15.16 16.65
CA LEU A 68 4.20 -14.06 15.80
C LEU A 68 5.21 -12.90 15.79
N VAL A 69 5.93 -12.70 16.90
CA VAL A 69 6.99 -11.68 17.02
C VAL A 69 8.18 -12.05 16.10
N GLU A 70 8.62 -13.30 16.12
CA GLU A 70 9.66 -13.79 15.21
C GLU A 70 9.25 -13.65 13.75
N ALA A 71 7.97 -13.90 13.42
CA ALA A 71 7.45 -13.72 12.08
C ALA A 71 7.55 -12.25 11.63
N GLY A 72 7.32 -11.31 12.55
CA GLY A 72 7.50 -9.88 12.33
C GLY A 72 8.95 -9.51 12.04
N VAL A 73 9.89 -10.06 12.81
CA VAL A 73 11.34 -9.85 12.60
C VAL A 73 11.80 -10.43 11.27
N LEU A 74 11.36 -11.66 10.94
CA LEU A 74 11.68 -12.31 9.66
C LEU A 74 11.16 -11.47 8.49
N TYR A 75 9.89 -11.06 8.53
CA TYR A 75 9.30 -10.19 7.51
C TYR A 75 10.06 -8.86 7.36
N GLN A 76 10.44 -8.23 8.48
CA GLN A 76 11.19 -6.97 8.44
C GLN A 76 12.57 -7.17 7.80
N ARG A 77 13.26 -8.28 8.10
CA ARG A 77 14.54 -8.62 7.47
C ARG A 77 14.38 -8.77 5.96
N GLU A 78 13.38 -9.50 5.49
CA GLU A 78 13.11 -9.66 4.05
C GLU A 78 12.75 -8.32 3.37
N MET A 79 11.96 -7.49 4.02
CA MET A 79 11.57 -6.16 3.53
C MET A 79 12.73 -5.17 3.45
N ARG A 80 13.79 -5.31 4.28
CA ARG A 80 14.99 -4.47 4.17
C ARG A 80 15.75 -4.72 2.85
N HIS A 81 15.71 -5.95 2.35
CA HIS A 81 16.39 -6.33 1.12
C HIS A 81 15.51 -6.08 -0.12
N SER A 82 14.23 -6.47 -0.05
CA SER A 82 13.29 -6.31 -1.17
C SER A 82 12.74 -4.89 -1.32
N GLY A 83 12.83 -4.07 -0.27
CA GLY A 83 12.27 -2.73 -0.24
C GLY A 83 10.73 -2.74 -0.23
N ARG A 84 10.13 -1.58 -0.48
CA ARG A 84 8.68 -1.46 -0.58
C ARG A 84 8.22 -2.02 -1.94
N PRO A 85 7.25 -2.96 -1.98
CA PRO A 85 6.73 -3.46 -3.24
C PRO A 85 6.18 -2.34 -4.13
N ILE A 86 6.69 -2.25 -5.36
CA ILE A 86 6.22 -1.29 -6.34
C ILE A 86 5.06 -1.93 -7.10
N ASN A 87 3.83 -1.71 -6.58
CA ASN A 87 2.62 -2.33 -7.16
C ASN A 87 2.23 -1.74 -8.52
N HIS A 88 2.72 -0.54 -8.85
CA HIS A 88 2.36 0.15 -10.08
C HIS A 88 3.60 0.39 -10.93
N ARG A 89 3.63 -0.22 -12.12
CA ARG A 89 4.69 0.00 -13.12
C ARG A 89 4.64 1.39 -13.75
N LYS A 90 3.52 2.11 -13.56
CA LYS A 90 3.26 3.45 -14.07
C LYS A 90 2.69 4.29 -12.92
N LEU A 91 3.10 5.54 -12.82
CA LEU A 91 2.60 6.49 -11.83
C LEU A 91 2.25 7.80 -12.52
N ILE A 92 1.12 8.38 -12.13
CA ILE A 92 0.75 9.75 -12.49
C ILE A 92 0.83 10.56 -11.20
N GLY A 93 1.56 11.67 -11.22
CA GLY A 93 1.77 12.50 -10.06
C GLY A 93 2.18 13.90 -10.44
N THR A 94 2.00 14.82 -9.50
CA THR A 94 2.52 16.19 -9.62
C THR A 94 4.03 16.20 -9.39
N THR A 95 4.69 17.26 -9.85
CA THR A 95 6.13 17.52 -9.64
C THR A 95 6.54 17.39 -8.17
N LEU A 96 5.69 17.85 -7.25
CA LEU A 96 5.90 17.71 -5.81
C LEU A 96 5.98 16.24 -5.36
N LEU A 97 5.08 15.39 -5.85
CA LEU A 97 5.01 13.98 -5.44
C LEU A 97 6.11 13.11 -6.06
N VAL A 98 6.59 13.50 -7.25
CA VAL A 98 7.66 12.78 -7.96
C VAL A 98 9.05 13.31 -7.62
N LYS A 99 9.17 14.40 -6.86
CA LYS A 99 10.45 14.97 -6.45
C LYS A 99 11.24 13.95 -5.65
N GLY A 100 12.50 13.73 -6.05
CA GLY A 100 13.38 12.74 -5.43
C GLY A 100 13.14 11.29 -5.88
N LEU A 101 12.20 11.07 -6.82
CA LEU A 101 12.02 9.80 -7.51
C LEU A 101 12.65 9.89 -8.91
N GLU A 102 13.06 8.76 -9.46
CA GLU A 102 13.62 8.64 -10.80
C GLU A 102 12.92 7.49 -11.52
N TYR A 103 12.63 7.67 -12.81
CA TYR A 103 11.94 6.71 -13.66
C TYR A 103 12.70 6.54 -14.96
N ASP A 104 12.70 5.33 -15.50
CA ASP A 104 13.29 5.06 -16.82
C ASP A 104 12.71 5.98 -17.90
N HIS A 105 11.39 6.19 -17.87
CA HIS A 105 10.67 6.98 -18.87
C HIS A 105 9.73 7.98 -18.20
N ALA A 106 9.83 9.26 -18.57
CA ALA A 106 8.95 10.31 -18.08
C ALA A 106 8.12 10.91 -19.22
N VAL A 107 6.83 11.14 -18.95
CA VAL A 107 5.90 11.83 -19.86
C VAL A 107 5.38 13.07 -19.14
N ILE A 108 5.66 14.25 -19.67
CA ILE A 108 5.19 15.53 -19.12
C ILE A 108 3.99 15.98 -19.93
N LEU A 109 2.85 16.15 -19.27
CA LEU A 109 1.61 16.65 -19.88
C LEU A 109 1.47 18.15 -19.60
N HIS A 110 0.96 18.89 -20.59
CA HIS A 110 0.73 20.35 -20.49
C HIS A 110 1.97 21.11 -20.03
N ALA A 111 3.14 20.75 -20.57
CA ALA A 111 4.44 21.28 -20.14
C ALA A 111 4.55 22.81 -20.27
N ASP A 112 3.80 23.38 -21.21
CA ASP A 112 3.65 24.81 -21.45
C ASP A 112 2.92 25.57 -20.32
N SER A 113 2.18 24.87 -19.46
CA SER A 113 1.50 25.45 -18.29
C SER A 113 2.28 25.35 -16.98
N LEU A 114 3.39 24.59 -16.96
CA LEU A 114 4.22 24.46 -15.77
C LEU A 114 5.06 25.72 -15.57
N ASP A 115 5.39 26.04 -14.32
CA ASP A 115 6.44 27.03 -14.07
C ASP A 115 7.84 26.42 -14.36
N ALA A 116 8.87 27.27 -14.43
CA ALA A 116 10.22 26.82 -14.77
C ALA A 116 10.79 25.80 -13.76
N LYS A 117 10.42 25.89 -12.47
CA LYS A 117 10.91 24.98 -11.42
C LYS A 117 10.26 23.62 -11.52
N ASP A 118 8.94 23.60 -11.72
CA ASP A 118 8.15 22.40 -11.90
C ASP A 118 8.53 21.68 -13.20
N LEU A 119 8.70 22.44 -14.28
CA LEU A 119 9.18 21.88 -15.54
C LEU A 119 10.56 21.23 -15.37
N TYR A 120 11.50 21.89 -14.69
CA TYR A 120 12.80 21.31 -14.38
C TYR A 120 12.72 20.03 -13.57
N VAL A 121 11.90 20.02 -12.51
CA VAL A 121 11.70 18.83 -11.70
C VAL A 121 11.16 17.70 -12.57
N ALA A 122 10.12 17.96 -13.38
CA ALA A 122 9.50 16.98 -14.26
C ALA A 122 10.49 16.42 -15.30
N MET A 123 11.26 17.28 -15.96
CA MET A 123 12.25 16.88 -16.97
C MET A 123 13.37 16.01 -16.38
N THR A 124 13.79 16.30 -15.15
CA THR A 124 14.86 15.55 -14.47
C THR A 124 14.40 14.25 -13.81
N ARG A 125 13.12 13.86 -13.93
CA ARG A 125 12.66 12.55 -13.42
C ARG A 125 12.90 11.40 -14.40
N GLY A 126 13.15 11.67 -15.68
CA GLY A 126 13.34 10.64 -16.73
C GLY A 126 14.82 10.30 -16.96
N ALA A 127 15.20 9.05 -16.75
CA ALA A 127 16.60 8.59 -16.85
C ALA A 127 17.00 8.10 -18.25
N LYS A 128 16.07 7.48 -19.00
CA LYS A 128 16.33 6.88 -20.33
C LYS A 128 15.60 7.61 -21.45
N SER A 129 14.37 8.06 -21.22
CA SER A 129 13.65 8.89 -22.20
C SER A 129 12.72 9.90 -21.55
N LEU A 130 12.50 10.99 -22.27
CA LEU A 130 11.59 12.06 -21.91
C LEU A 130 10.64 12.35 -23.07
N THR A 131 9.34 12.38 -22.81
CA THR A 131 8.33 12.83 -23.76
C THR A 131 7.64 14.07 -23.20
N ILE A 132 7.62 15.15 -23.97
CA ILE A 132 7.02 16.42 -23.57
C ILE A 132 5.82 16.68 -24.47
N ILE A 133 4.65 16.83 -23.86
CA ILE A 133 3.40 17.15 -24.53
C ILE A 133 2.97 18.54 -24.06
N GLY A 134 2.80 19.45 -25.01
CA GLY A 134 2.30 20.80 -24.76
C GLY A 134 1.45 21.29 -25.91
N THR A 135 0.72 22.39 -25.70
CA THR A 135 -0.13 22.99 -26.73
C THR A 135 0.62 24.01 -27.59
N CYS A 136 1.74 24.53 -27.08
CA CYS A 136 2.58 25.52 -27.74
C CYS A 136 3.95 24.96 -28.14
N ARG A 137 4.63 25.62 -29.08
CA ARG A 137 6.00 25.27 -29.52
C ARG A 137 7.12 25.80 -28.61
N HIS A 138 6.76 26.49 -27.52
CA HIS A 138 7.70 27.09 -26.59
C HIS A 138 7.48 26.53 -25.18
N LEU A 139 8.57 26.31 -24.46
CA LEU A 139 8.55 25.97 -23.04
C LEU A 139 8.85 27.22 -22.18
N PRO A 140 8.33 27.27 -20.94
CA PRO A 140 8.67 28.30 -19.96
C PRO A 140 10.19 28.48 -19.85
N VAL A 141 10.64 29.73 -19.80
CA VAL A 141 12.06 30.09 -19.67
C VAL A 141 12.44 30.12 -18.19
N PHE A 142 13.67 29.68 -17.90
CA PHE A 142 14.30 29.66 -16.58
C PHE A 142 14.66 31.05 -16.06
#